data_AF-W8SZT8-F1
#
_entry.id   AF-W8SZT8-F1
#
_cell.length_a   1.000
_cell.length_b   1.000
_cell.length_c   1.000
_cell.angle_alpha   90.00
_cell.angle_beta   90.00
_cell.angle_gamma   90.00
#
_symmetry.space_group_name_H-M   'P 1'
#
loop_
_entity.id
_entity.type
_entity.pdbx_description
1 polymer ?
#
loop_
_entity_poly.entity_id
_entity_poly.type
_entity_poly.pdbx_seq_one_letter_code
_entity_poly.pdbx_strand_id
1 'polypeptide(L)'
;MKKRFIYHDEKSNKFWWIDYEGDSLAVNYGKVGSIGKFQTKEFDNEEQCLKEASKLIAAKMKKGYQEDPKFNFMDRYYFDDEEIGLHVKTSHPNFQCHFTDPLYMCCWDEESPFGSDEGADALNVLENSLRKEPDLDCADFPQMLIETMWGMKYIAMDSILEEDVRAQLLVDEMSTIQSNMITYATAFGQIKVMGKISHKLKKMGLNALARHQLTAKILQWGDGQDSPILQKMIDDLTAFPHEN
;
A
#
# COMPACT_ATOMS: atom_id res chain seq x y z
N MET A 1 -6.42 -18.27 3.08
CA MET A 1 -6.90 -18.73 4.40
C MET A 1 -6.00 -18.16 5.49
N LYS A 2 -6.56 -17.46 6.50
CA LYS A 2 -5.77 -16.85 7.59
C LYS A 2 -5.91 -17.60 8.91
N LYS A 3 -4.79 -17.82 9.62
CA LYS A 3 -4.75 -18.40 10.97
C LYS A 3 -3.73 -17.68 11.84
N ARG A 4 -4.10 -17.35 13.08
CA ARG A 4 -3.21 -16.75 14.07
C ARG A 4 -2.95 -17.72 15.22
N PHE A 5 -1.73 -17.64 15.74
CA PHE A 5 -1.28 -18.38 16.89
C PHE A 5 -0.53 -17.48 17.88
N ILE A 6 -0.71 -17.75 19.16
CA ILE A 6 -0.03 -17.07 20.27
C ILE A 6 0.86 -18.08 21.01
N TYR A 7 2.03 -17.62 21.42
CA TYR A 7 2.92 -18.34 22.32
C TYR A 7 3.23 -17.46 23.52
N HIS A 8 3.03 -18.01 24.71
CA HIS A 8 3.34 -17.35 25.97
C HIS A 8 4.08 -18.30 26.91
N ASP A 9 5.18 -17.82 27.48
CA ASP A 9 5.88 -18.40 28.61
C ASP A 9 6.31 -17.28 29.57
N GLU A 10 7.05 -17.60 30.63
CA GLU A 10 7.53 -16.61 31.62
C GLU A 10 8.37 -15.47 31.02
N LYS A 11 9.00 -15.67 29.86
CA LYS A 11 9.96 -14.74 29.24
C LYS A 11 9.51 -14.21 27.87
N SER A 12 8.46 -14.78 27.30
CA SER A 12 8.04 -14.59 25.91
C SER A 12 6.55 -14.36 25.82
N ASN A 13 6.16 -13.38 25.02
CA ASN A 13 4.79 -13.20 24.56
C ASN A 13 4.85 -12.87 23.06
N LYS A 14 4.63 -13.89 22.22
CA LYS A 14 4.88 -13.83 20.78
C LYS A 14 3.62 -14.21 20.01
N PHE A 15 3.45 -13.63 18.84
CA PHE A 15 2.45 -14.06 17.88
C PHE A 15 3.11 -14.57 16.61
N TRP A 16 2.37 -15.40 15.88
CA TRP A 16 2.66 -15.80 14.52
C TRP A 16 1.31 -15.99 13.82
N TRP A 17 1.12 -15.40 12.64
CA TRP A 17 0.00 -15.74 11.77
C TRP A 17 0.49 -16.09 10.38
N ILE A 18 -0.35 -16.83 9.66
CA ILE A 18 -0.14 -17.24 8.28
C ILE A 18 -1.40 -16.95 7.46
N ASP A 19 -1.21 -16.42 6.27
CA ASP A 19 -2.21 -16.37 5.19
C ASP A 19 -1.69 -17.20 4.02
N TYR A 20 -2.43 -18.21 3.60
CA TYR A 20 -2.03 -19.11 2.52
C TYR A 20 -3.25 -19.46 1.67
N GLU A 21 -3.13 -19.29 0.36
CA GLU A 21 -4.18 -19.58 -0.62
C GLU A 21 -3.60 -19.45 -2.02
N GLY A 22 -4.05 -20.30 -2.94
CA GLY A 22 -3.42 -20.39 -4.26
C GLY A 22 -1.96 -20.77 -4.13
N ASP A 23 -1.12 -20.16 -4.94
CA ASP A 23 0.31 -20.44 -5.08
C ASP A 23 1.21 -19.60 -4.15
N SER A 24 0.66 -18.85 -3.20
CA SER A 24 1.45 -18.02 -2.30
C SER A 24 1.00 -18.09 -0.83
N LEU A 25 1.94 -17.83 0.07
CA LEU A 25 1.68 -17.59 1.48
C LEU A 25 2.43 -16.38 2.00
N ALA A 26 1.88 -15.73 3.02
CA ALA A 26 2.57 -14.78 3.86
C ALA A 26 2.48 -15.19 5.32
N VAL A 27 3.55 -14.93 6.07
CA VAL A 27 3.57 -15.05 7.52
C VAL A 27 3.88 -13.69 8.15
N ASN A 28 3.34 -13.45 9.33
CA ASN A 28 3.72 -12.29 10.15
C ASN A 28 3.95 -12.73 11.58
N TYR A 29 5.04 -12.23 12.16
CA TYR A 29 5.46 -12.67 13.49
C TYR A 29 6.19 -11.59 14.27
N GLY A 30 6.09 -11.68 15.59
CA GLY A 30 6.69 -10.70 16.47
C GLY A 30 6.26 -10.87 17.92
N LYS A 31 6.53 -9.84 18.73
CA LYS A 31 5.98 -9.73 20.09
C LYS A 31 4.51 -9.34 20.00
N VAL A 32 3.67 -9.87 20.88
CA VAL A 32 2.27 -9.40 20.97
C VAL A 32 2.25 -7.90 21.26
N GLY A 33 1.38 -7.16 20.57
CA GLY A 33 1.32 -5.70 20.60
C GLY A 33 2.25 -4.99 19.61
N SER A 34 3.24 -5.67 19.03
CA SER A 34 4.03 -5.10 17.93
C SER A 34 3.38 -5.34 16.57
N ILE A 35 3.79 -4.57 15.56
CA ILE A 35 3.46 -4.80 14.15
C ILE A 35 4.04 -6.13 13.67
N GLY A 36 5.29 -6.43 14.07
CA GLY A 36 6.01 -7.62 13.65
C GLY A 36 6.67 -7.48 12.27
N LYS A 37 7.19 -8.61 11.78
CA LYS A 37 7.83 -8.74 10.47
C LYS A 37 6.98 -9.61 9.57
N PHE A 38 6.91 -9.25 8.29
CA PHE A 38 6.23 -10.01 7.26
C PHE A 38 7.26 -10.80 6.46
N GLN A 39 6.88 -11.99 6.03
CA GLN A 39 7.63 -12.79 5.07
C GLN A 39 6.68 -13.46 4.09
N THR A 40 6.99 -13.40 2.80
CA THR A 40 6.18 -13.94 1.73
C THR A 40 6.94 -15.07 1.03
N LYS A 41 6.18 -16.03 0.51
CA LYS A 41 6.74 -17.09 -0.33
C LYS A 41 5.74 -17.51 -1.41
N GLU A 42 6.25 -17.60 -2.63
CA GLU A 42 5.53 -18.11 -3.79
C GLU A 42 5.96 -19.55 -4.11
N PHE A 43 5.09 -20.26 -4.82
CA PHE A 43 5.23 -21.67 -5.18
C PHE A 43 4.74 -21.88 -6.61
N ASP A 44 5.09 -23.01 -7.22
CA ASP A 44 4.63 -23.31 -8.59
C ASP A 44 3.12 -23.61 -8.66
N ASN A 45 2.52 -24.02 -7.54
CA ASN A 45 1.11 -24.40 -7.49
C ASN A 45 0.56 -24.43 -6.05
N GLU A 46 -0.76 -24.53 -5.96
CA GLU A 46 -1.51 -24.55 -4.71
C GLU A 46 -1.17 -25.74 -3.80
N GLU A 47 -0.89 -26.92 -4.35
CA GLU A 47 -0.55 -28.10 -3.55
C GLU A 47 0.76 -27.90 -2.78
N GLN A 48 1.77 -27.31 -3.42
CA GLN A 48 3.04 -26.98 -2.78
C GLN A 48 2.86 -25.95 -1.66
N CYS A 49 2.08 -24.89 -1.93
CA CYS A 49 1.76 -23.87 -0.93
C CYS A 49 1.05 -24.48 0.29
N LEU A 50 0.00 -25.29 0.06
CA LEU A 50 -0.76 -25.95 1.12
C LEU A 50 0.11 -26.89 1.95
N LYS A 51 1.01 -27.64 1.31
CA LYS A 51 1.95 -28.54 1.99
C LYS A 51 2.91 -27.78 2.90
N GLU A 52 3.48 -26.68 2.42
CA GLU A 52 4.40 -25.86 3.24
C GLU A 52 3.65 -25.15 4.38
N ALA A 53 2.46 -24.59 4.12
CA ALA A 53 1.63 -23.98 5.13
C ALA A 53 1.28 -24.97 6.26
N SER A 54 0.86 -26.19 5.90
CA SER A 54 0.54 -27.26 6.86
C SER A 54 1.75 -27.65 7.72
N LYS A 55 2.94 -27.74 7.09
CA LYS A 55 4.21 -28.02 7.78
C LYS A 55 4.58 -26.89 8.75
N LEU A 56 4.44 -25.63 8.36
CA LEU A 56 4.73 -24.47 9.22
C LEU A 56 3.79 -24.44 10.43
N ILE A 57 2.49 -24.65 10.22
CA ILE A 57 1.49 -24.71 11.29
C ILE A 57 1.82 -25.83 12.28
N ALA A 58 2.05 -27.05 11.81
CA ALA A 58 2.39 -28.19 12.66
C ALA A 58 3.67 -27.93 13.48
N ALA A 59 4.68 -27.31 12.85
CA ALA A 59 5.92 -26.94 13.53
C ALA A 59 5.70 -25.88 14.64
N LYS A 60 4.78 -24.92 14.44
CA LYS A 60 4.43 -23.92 15.46
C LYS A 60 3.65 -24.55 16.61
N MET A 61 2.65 -25.37 16.32
CA MET A 61 1.88 -26.10 17.33
C MET A 61 2.77 -26.99 18.19
N LYS A 62 3.73 -27.71 17.58
CA LYS A 62 4.73 -28.51 18.32
C LYS A 62 5.60 -27.68 19.26
N LYS A 63 5.82 -26.40 18.95
CA LYS A 63 6.55 -25.44 19.80
C LYS A 63 5.66 -24.82 20.90
N GLY A 64 4.41 -25.25 21.04
CA GLY A 64 3.48 -24.77 22.06
C GLY A 64 2.69 -23.52 21.67
N TYR A 65 2.74 -23.11 20.40
CA TYR A 65 1.83 -22.06 19.91
C TYR A 65 0.39 -22.59 19.90
N GLN A 66 -0.53 -21.80 20.43
CA GLN A 66 -1.96 -22.10 20.46
C GLN A 66 -2.69 -21.22 19.46
N GLU A 67 -3.65 -21.79 18.74
CA GLU A 67 -4.46 -21.05 17.77
C GLU A 67 -5.35 -20.03 18.48
N ASP A 68 -5.43 -18.83 17.93
CA ASP A 68 -6.25 -17.72 18.38
C ASP A 68 -7.29 -17.37 17.30
N PRO A 69 -8.40 -18.14 17.22
CA PRO A 69 -9.37 -18.02 16.14
C PRO A 69 -10.21 -16.74 16.23
N LYS A 70 -10.16 -16.01 17.34
CA LYS A 70 -10.94 -14.78 17.57
C LYS A 70 -10.19 -13.52 17.11
N PHE A 71 -8.97 -13.66 16.62
CA PHE A 71 -8.17 -12.52 16.20
C PHE A 71 -8.77 -11.80 15.01
N ASN A 72 -8.85 -10.47 15.13
CA ASN A 72 -9.33 -9.62 14.05
C ASN A 72 -8.18 -9.26 13.10
N PHE A 73 -8.21 -9.82 11.89
CA PHE A 73 -7.24 -9.50 10.84
C PHE A 73 -7.48 -8.14 10.17
N MET A 74 -8.59 -7.46 10.47
CA MET A 74 -8.93 -6.13 9.95
C MET A 74 -8.34 -4.98 10.77
N ASP A 75 -7.89 -5.23 12.01
CA ASP A 75 -7.36 -4.17 12.90
C ASP A 75 -5.83 -4.26 12.99
N ARG A 76 -5.19 -4.28 11.82
CA ARG A 76 -3.73 -4.50 11.68
C ARG A 76 -3.16 -3.74 10.49
N TYR A 77 -1.92 -3.29 10.68
CA TYR A 77 -1.07 -2.83 9.59
C TYR A 77 -0.52 -4.03 8.83
N TYR A 78 -0.55 -3.93 7.50
CA TYR A 78 0.05 -4.86 6.57
C TYR A 78 1.20 -4.18 5.85
N PHE A 79 2.38 -4.79 5.94
CA PHE A 79 3.59 -4.26 5.34
C PHE A 79 4.24 -5.31 4.47
N ASP A 80 4.93 -4.86 3.44
CA ASP A 80 5.60 -5.74 2.51
C ASP A 80 6.79 -6.44 3.15
N ASP A 81 7.12 -7.59 2.55
CA ASP A 81 8.37 -8.28 2.82
C ASP A 81 9.51 -7.44 2.23
N GLU A 82 10.55 -7.17 3.02
CA GLU A 82 11.72 -6.40 2.59
C GLU A 82 12.46 -7.05 1.42
N GLU A 83 12.35 -8.38 1.25
CA GLU A 83 13.03 -9.14 0.19
C GLU A 83 12.17 -9.27 -1.09
N ILE A 84 10.85 -9.39 -0.96
CA ILE A 84 9.93 -9.62 -2.09
C ILE A 84 9.28 -8.32 -2.57
N GLY A 85 9.01 -7.39 -1.66
CA GLY A 85 8.30 -6.15 -1.96
C GLY A 85 6.78 -6.32 -2.08
N LEU A 86 6.20 -5.52 -2.98
CA LEU A 86 4.76 -5.37 -3.20
C LEU A 86 4.08 -6.73 -3.42
N HIS A 87 3.16 -7.11 -2.53
CA HIS A 87 2.45 -8.38 -2.67
C HIS A 87 1.02 -8.36 -2.09
N VAL A 88 0.13 -9.13 -2.71
CA VAL A 88 -1.29 -9.18 -2.32
C VAL A 88 -1.49 -9.71 -0.90
N LYS A 89 -0.71 -10.73 -0.49
CA LYS A 89 -0.79 -11.34 0.86
C LYS A 89 -0.23 -10.45 1.98
N THR A 90 0.53 -9.41 1.63
CA THR A 90 1.01 -8.33 2.52
C THR A 90 0.21 -7.04 2.35
N SER A 91 -1.00 -7.14 1.79
CA SER A 91 -1.97 -6.06 1.70
C SER A 91 -3.16 -6.29 2.65
N HIS A 92 -3.76 -5.22 3.14
CA HIS A 92 -4.90 -5.28 4.04
C HIS A 92 -6.12 -5.94 3.35
N PRO A 93 -6.94 -6.76 4.05
CA PRO A 93 -8.09 -7.42 3.44
C PRO A 93 -9.08 -6.48 2.72
N ASN A 94 -9.37 -5.29 3.27
CA ASN A 94 -10.18 -4.28 2.59
C ASN A 94 -9.56 -3.82 1.25
N PHE A 95 -8.23 -3.70 1.17
CA PHE A 95 -7.56 -3.39 -0.09
C PHE A 95 -7.74 -4.54 -1.08
N GLN A 96 -7.45 -5.77 -0.66
CA GLN A 96 -7.57 -6.96 -1.51
C GLN A 96 -9.01 -7.16 -2.04
N CYS A 97 -10.01 -6.84 -1.22
CA CYS A 97 -11.43 -7.00 -1.58
C CYS A 97 -11.89 -5.96 -2.61
N HIS A 98 -11.32 -4.76 -2.57
CA HIS A 98 -11.78 -3.63 -3.39
C HIS A 98 -10.94 -3.44 -4.66
N PHE A 99 -9.62 -3.56 -4.53
CA PHE A 99 -8.65 -3.36 -5.61
C PHE A 99 -8.20 -4.71 -6.17
N THR A 100 -9.10 -5.36 -6.91
CA THR A 100 -8.89 -6.74 -7.42
C THR A 100 -8.13 -6.80 -8.74
N ASP A 101 -7.92 -5.67 -9.40
CA ASP A 101 -7.21 -5.64 -10.67
C ASP A 101 -5.70 -5.83 -10.47
N PRO A 102 -5.03 -6.64 -11.31
CA PRO A 102 -3.58 -6.86 -11.23
C PRO A 102 -2.75 -5.57 -11.26
N LEU A 103 -3.25 -4.46 -11.83
CA LEU A 103 -2.54 -3.19 -11.89
C LEU A 103 -2.10 -2.71 -10.49
N TYR A 104 -2.86 -2.99 -9.43
CA TYR A 104 -2.55 -2.52 -8.08
C TYR A 104 -1.36 -3.23 -7.43
N MET A 105 -0.96 -4.37 -8.00
CA MET A 105 0.23 -5.13 -7.61
C MET A 105 1.32 -5.08 -8.70
N CYS A 106 1.16 -4.20 -9.69
CA CYS A 106 2.11 -4.03 -10.77
C CYS A 106 3.24 -3.11 -10.31
N CYS A 107 4.47 -3.62 -10.27
CA CYS A 107 5.67 -2.85 -9.86
C CYS A 107 6.54 -2.39 -11.04
N TRP A 108 6.00 -2.42 -12.26
CA TRP A 108 6.76 -2.15 -13.49
C TRP A 108 5.99 -1.32 -14.52
N ASP A 109 4.68 -1.12 -14.31
CA ASP A 109 3.90 -0.18 -15.10
C ASP A 109 3.92 1.18 -14.40
N GLU A 110 4.55 2.16 -15.03
CA GLU A 110 4.77 3.51 -14.50
C GLU A 110 3.46 4.22 -14.11
N GLU A 111 2.33 3.89 -14.74
CA GLU A 111 1.02 4.49 -14.43
C GLU A 111 0.33 3.83 -13.23
N SER A 112 0.77 2.63 -12.83
CA SER A 112 0.23 1.96 -11.65
C SER A 112 0.62 2.70 -10.36
N PRO A 113 -0.11 2.49 -9.23
CA PRO A 113 0.13 3.26 -8.01
C PRO A 113 1.56 3.15 -7.45
N PHE A 114 2.23 2.03 -7.70
CA PHE A 114 3.53 1.68 -7.11
C PHE A 114 4.55 1.20 -8.15
N GLY A 115 4.28 1.38 -9.44
CA GLY A 115 5.17 0.89 -10.51
C GLY A 115 6.21 1.90 -10.97
N SER A 116 6.01 3.19 -10.70
CA SER A 116 7.04 4.22 -10.84
C SER A 116 7.96 4.28 -9.63
N ASP A 117 9.16 4.84 -9.81
CA ASP A 117 10.11 5.10 -8.72
C ASP A 117 9.47 5.95 -7.61
N GLU A 118 8.75 7.03 -7.96
CA GLU A 118 8.03 7.86 -6.99
C GLU A 118 6.95 7.08 -6.22
N GLY A 119 6.21 6.22 -6.91
CA GLY A 119 5.16 5.41 -6.29
C GLY A 119 5.72 4.35 -5.34
N ALA A 120 6.77 3.66 -5.78
CA ALA A 120 7.47 2.65 -5.00
C ALA A 120 8.14 3.25 -3.75
N ASP A 121 8.83 4.39 -3.90
CA ASP A 121 9.44 5.12 -2.79
C ASP A 121 8.39 5.65 -1.81
N ALA A 122 7.29 6.21 -2.30
CA ALA A 122 6.20 6.68 -1.46
C ALA A 122 5.66 5.54 -0.58
N LEU A 123 5.44 4.35 -1.15
CA LEU A 123 4.98 3.20 -0.39
C LEU A 123 6.04 2.75 0.63
N ASN A 124 7.29 2.55 0.20
CA ASN A 124 8.37 2.08 1.08
C ASN A 124 8.58 3.01 2.29
N VAL A 125 8.62 4.31 2.04
CA VAL A 125 8.83 5.32 3.09
C VAL A 125 7.59 5.43 3.98
N LEU A 126 6.38 5.31 3.43
CA LEU A 126 5.15 5.30 4.21
C LEU A 126 5.13 4.13 5.19
N GLU A 127 5.43 2.92 4.73
CA GLU A 127 5.49 1.74 5.60
C GLU A 127 6.53 1.91 6.71
N ASN A 128 7.71 2.42 6.39
CA ASN A 128 8.77 2.69 7.36
C ASN A 128 8.39 3.80 8.36
N SER A 129 7.64 4.80 7.93
CA SER A 129 7.15 5.88 8.78
C SER A 129 6.10 5.38 9.74
N LEU A 130 5.10 4.62 9.25
CA LEU A 130 4.05 3.99 10.08
C LEU A 130 4.61 2.96 11.07
N ARG A 131 5.75 2.31 10.76
CA ARG A 131 6.45 1.46 11.73
C ARG A 131 7.00 2.25 12.92
N LYS A 132 7.42 3.50 12.71
CA LYS A 132 8.02 4.37 13.74
C LYS A 132 6.94 5.18 14.48
N GLU A 133 5.95 5.65 13.74
CA GLU A 133 4.86 6.49 14.21
C GLU A 133 3.53 5.96 13.64
N PRO A 134 2.89 5.00 14.33
CA PRO A 134 1.64 4.38 13.85
C PRO A 134 0.48 5.37 13.69
N ASP A 135 0.51 6.49 14.42
CA ASP A 135 -0.54 7.51 14.44
C ASP A 135 -0.31 8.65 13.43
N LEU A 136 0.67 8.49 12.53
CA LEU A 136 0.99 9.44 11.47
C LEU A 136 -0.24 9.78 10.62
N ASP A 137 -0.52 11.08 10.45
CA ASP A 137 -1.52 11.52 9.48
C ASP A 137 -0.97 11.35 8.05
N CYS A 138 -1.47 10.32 7.35
CA CYS A 138 -1.08 10.03 5.98
C CYS A 138 -1.44 11.16 5.00
N ALA A 139 -2.33 12.10 5.37
CA ALA A 139 -2.63 13.27 4.54
C ALA A 139 -1.50 14.30 4.52
N ASP A 140 -0.66 14.35 5.56
CA ASP A 140 0.48 15.26 5.64
C ASP A 140 1.78 14.61 5.11
N PHE A 141 1.76 13.27 4.93
CA PHE A 141 2.89 12.49 4.46
C PHE A 141 3.46 12.92 3.10
N PRO A 142 2.66 13.21 2.04
CA PRO A 142 3.22 13.58 0.73
C PRO A 142 4.12 14.81 0.79
N GLN A 143 3.66 15.84 1.52
CA GLN A 143 4.43 17.06 1.73
C GLN A 143 5.69 16.76 2.55
N MET A 144 5.57 16.00 3.65
CA MET A 144 6.70 15.62 4.48
C MET A 144 7.78 14.89 3.68
N LEU A 145 7.40 13.90 2.86
CA LEU A 145 8.32 13.14 2.02
C LEU A 145 9.08 14.06 1.05
N ILE A 146 8.35 14.85 0.26
CA ILE A 146 8.93 15.70 -0.79
C ILE A 146 9.83 16.79 -0.19
N GLU A 147 9.34 17.51 0.83
CA GLU A 147 10.05 18.66 1.36
C GLU A 147 11.21 18.27 2.28
N THR A 148 11.04 17.21 3.09
CA THR A 148 12.02 16.84 4.11
C THR A 148 13.04 15.83 3.61
N MET A 149 12.61 14.81 2.86
CA MET A 149 13.51 13.76 2.42
C MET A 149 14.17 14.08 1.09
N TRP A 150 13.44 14.73 0.18
CA TRP A 150 13.94 15.01 -1.17
C TRP A 150 14.40 16.46 -1.35
N GLY A 151 14.06 17.36 -0.41
CA GLY A 151 14.46 18.76 -0.47
C GLY A 151 13.81 19.51 -1.64
N MET A 152 12.66 19.01 -2.10
CA MET A 152 11.90 19.55 -3.23
C MET A 152 10.66 20.31 -2.74
N LYS A 153 10.00 21.02 -3.65
CA LYS A 153 8.79 21.77 -3.30
C LYS A 153 7.56 20.89 -3.46
N TYR A 154 6.76 20.74 -2.42
CA TYR A 154 5.44 20.14 -2.57
C TYR A 154 4.47 21.11 -3.25
N ILE A 155 3.76 20.62 -4.26
CA ILE A 155 2.66 21.34 -4.89
C ILE A 155 1.35 20.81 -4.31
N ALA A 156 0.57 21.67 -3.65
CA ALA A 156 -0.67 21.28 -3.01
C ALA A 156 -1.78 20.88 -4.01
N MET A 157 -2.62 19.91 -3.62
CA MET A 157 -3.72 19.36 -4.43
C MET A 157 -5.00 20.19 -4.36
N ASP A 158 -4.89 21.52 -4.43
CA ASP A 158 -5.99 22.44 -4.19
C ASP A 158 -6.88 22.67 -5.43
N SER A 159 -6.29 22.60 -6.63
CA SER A 159 -6.99 22.84 -7.90
C SER A 159 -6.75 21.73 -8.92
N ILE A 160 -7.79 21.43 -9.68
CA ILE A 160 -7.82 20.51 -10.82
C ILE A 160 -8.11 21.25 -12.14
N LEU A 161 -8.08 22.59 -12.15
CA LEU A 161 -8.28 23.37 -13.38
C LEU A 161 -7.05 23.26 -14.28
N GLU A 162 -7.27 23.06 -15.58
CA GLU A 162 -6.17 22.89 -16.54
C GLU A 162 -5.23 24.11 -16.57
N GLU A 163 -5.77 25.32 -16.46
CA GLU A 163 -4.98 26.56 -16.44
C GLU A 163 -4.02 26.64 -15.24
N ASP A 164 -4.47 26.18 -14.07
CA ASP A 164 -3.65 26.13 -12.85
C ASP A 164 -2.56 25.07 -12.97
N VAL A 165 -2.91 23.87 -13.46
CA VAL A 165 -1.93 22.78 -13.67
C VAL A 165 -0.88 23.22 -14.70
N ARG A 166 -1.31 23.85 -15.80
CA ARG A 166 -0.41 24.40 -16.83
C ARG A 166 0.51 25.46 -16.26
N ALA A 167 0.00 26.38 -15.45
CA ALA A 167 0.81 27.41 -14.80
C ALA A 167 1.85 26.79 -13.84
N GLN A 168 1.48 25.75 -13.09
CA GLN A 168 2.39 25.06 -12.17
C GLN A 168 3.49 24.30 -12.92
N LEU A 169 3.15 23.59 -14.00
CA LEU A 169 4.11 22.89 -14.85
C LEU A 169 5.13 23.85 -15.49
N LEU A 170 4.70 25.04 -15.91
CA LEU A 170 5.59 26.07 -16.46
C LEU A 170 6.60 26.61 -15.44
N VAL A 171 6.23 26.62 -14.15
CA VAL A 171 7.09 27.12 -13.07
C VAL A 171 8.05 26.04 -12.59
N ASP A 172 7.53 24.82 -12.35
CA ASP A 172 8.29 23.70 -11.83
C ASP A 172 7.62 22.38 -12.24
N GLU A 173 7.97 21.92 -13.45
CA GLU A 173 7.44 20.70 -14.07
C GLU A 173 7.68 19.47 -13.18
N MET A 174 8.91 19.29 -12.73
CA MET A 174 9.35 18.12 -11.97
C MET A 174 8.62 18.03 -10.62
N SER A 175 8.62 19.11 -9.83
CA SER A 175 7.91 19.12 -8.54
C SER A 175 6.41 18.92 -8.71
N THR A 176 5.81 19.42 -9.80
CA THR A 176 4.38 19.24 -10.08
C THR A 176 4.04 17.79 -10.37
N ILE A 177 4.82 17.13 -11.24
CA ILE A 177 4.63 15.72 -11.59
C ILE A 177 4.79 14.84 -10.35
N GLN A 178 5.90 15.00 -9.62
CA GLN A 178 6.20 14.16 -8.46
C GLN A 178 5.22 14.39 -7.31
N SER A 179 4.76 15.62 -7.09
CA SER A 179 3.70 15.89 -6.11
C SER A 179 2.41 15.16 -6.44
N ASN A 180 2.02 15.08 -7.72
CA ASN A 180 0.86 14.28 -8.12
C ASN A 180 1.11 12.79 -7.84
N MET A 181 2.26 12.25 -8.29
CA MET A 181 2.60 10.83 -8.18
C MET A 181 2.61 10.33 -6.74
N ILE A 182 3.37 11.02 -5.89
CA ILE A 182 3.48 10.68 -4.47
C ILE A 182 2.14 10.79 -3.77
N THR A 183 1.31 11.79 -4.11
CA THR A 183 0.04 11.99 -3.42
C THR A 183 -0.96 10.88 -3.74
N TYR A 184 -1.11 10.47 -5.00
CA TYR A 184 -1.99 9.32 -5.30
C TYR A 184 -1.40 8.02 -4.76
N ALA A 185 -0.08 7.81 -4.85
CA ALA A 185 0.57 6.61 -4.33
C ALA A 185 0.38 6.48 -2.81
N THR A 186 0.47 7.61 -2.08
CA THR A 186 0.20 7.65 -0.64
C THR A 186 -1.25 7.29 -0.32
N ALA A 187 -2.22 7.76 -1.12
CA ALA A 187 -3.63 7.40 -0.94
C ALA A 187 -3.86 5.88 -1.07
N PHE A 188 -3.32 5.26 -2.12
CA PHE A 188 -3.40 3.80 -2.28
C PHE A 188 -2.58 3.07 -1.20
N GLY A 189 -1.42 3.60 -0.83
CA GLY A 189 -0.54 3.07 0.20
C GLY A 189 -1.21 3.01 1.57
N GLN A 190 -1.92 4.07 1.99
CA GLN A 190 -2.69 4.07 3.23
C GLN A 190 -3.73 2.94 3.22
N ILE A 191 -4.47 2.79 2.12
CA ILE A 191 -5.49 1.73 2.02
C ILE A 191 -4.85 0.35 2.00
N LYS A 192 -3.74 0.17 1.27
CA LYS A 192 -2.98 -1.08 1.20
C LYS A 192 -2.54 -1.51 2.60
N VAL A 193 -2.01 -0.58 3.37
CA VAL A 193 -1.43 -0.88 4.68
C VAL A 193 -2.50 -1.01 5.76
N MET A 194 -3.47 -0.09 5.79
CA MET A 194 -4.39 0.12 6.91
C MET A 194 -5.83 -0.28 6.61
N GLY A 195 -6.17 -0.53 5.35
CA GLY A 195 -7.52 -0.89 4.94
C GLY A 195 -8.54 0.24 4.98
N LYS A 196 -8.09 1.47 5.10
CA LYS A 196 -8.91 2.67 5.29
C LYS A 196 -8.17 3.89 4.76
N ILE A 197 -8.90 4.99 4.57
CA ILE A 197 -8.36 6.26 4.10
C ILE A 197 -9.13 7.42 4.73
N SER A 198 -8.43 8.50 5.05
CA SER A 198 -9.08 9.72 5.54
C SER A 198 -9.81 10.46 4.41
N HIS A 199 -10.88 11.19 4.72
CA HIS A 199 -11.57 12.04 3.74
C HIS A 199 -10.60 13.01 3.04
N LYS A 200 -9.69 13.63 3.80
CA LYS A 200 -8.68 14.57 3.30
C LYS A 200 -7.76 13.91 2.27
N LEU A 201 -7.11 12.79 2.63
CA LEU A 201 -6.18 12.12 1.72
C LEU A 201 -6.90 11.53 0.50
N LYS A 202 -8.13 11.01 0.67
CA LYS A 202 -8.92 10.53 -0.47
C LYS A 202 -9.16 11.64 -1.49
N LYS A 203 -9.58 12.83 -1.04
CA LYS A 203 -9.78 13.98 -1.92
C LYS A 203 -8.46 14.37 -2.60
N MET A 204 -7.36 14.40 -1.87
CA MET A 204 -6.03 14.71 -2.41
C MET A 204 -5.61 13.70 -3.48
N GLY A 205 -5.79 12.39 -3.24
CA GLY A 205 -5.46 11.34 -4.19
C GLY A 205 -6.27 11.42 -5.49
N LEU A 206 -7.59 11.69 -5.39
CA LEU A 206 -8.44 11.89 -6.57
C LEU A 206 -8.01 13.13 -7.38
N ASN A 207 -7.72 14.24 -6.69
CA ASN A 207 -7.21 15.44 -7.34
C ASN A 207 -5.86 15.17 -8.02
N ALA A 208 -4.97 14.43 -7.36
CA ALA A 208 -3.66 14.09 -7.90
C ALA A 208 -3.75 13.25 -9.18
N LEU A 209 -4.65 12.25 -9.21
CA LEU A 209 -4.89 11.45 -10.42
C LEU A 209 -5.43 12.29 -11.58
N ALA A 210 -6.44 13.13 -11.31
CA ALA A 210 -7.02 14.03 -12.32
C ALA A 210 -5.97 15.02 -12.85
N ARG A 211 -5.14 15.58 -11.96
CA ARG A 211 -4.02 16.46 -12.34
C ARG A 211 -2.96 15.72 -13.16
N HIS A 212 -2.68 14.46 -12.86
CA HIS A 212 -1.72 13.66 -13.61
C HIS A 212 -2.23 13.36 -15.03
N GLN A 213 -3.52 13.05 -15.20
CA GLN A 213 -4.16 12.96 -16.53
C GLN A 213 -4.04 14.27 -17.33
N LEU A 214 -4.32 15.42 -16.69
CA LEU A 214 -4.14 16.72 -17.33
C LEU A 214 -2.68 17.00 -17.69
N THR A 215 -1.74 16.60 -16.83
CA THR A 215 -0.30 16.74 -17.06
C THR A 215 0.12 15.98 -18.31
N ALA A 216 -0.31 14.72 -18.45
CA ALA A 216 -0.05 13.92 -19.63
C ALA A 216 -0.59 14.60 -20.91
N LYS A 217 -1.81 15.14 -20.87
CA LYS A 217 -2.39 15.90 -22.00
C LYS A 217 -1.61 17.18 -22.33
N ILE A 218 -1.24 17.96 -21.32
CA ILE A 218 -0.51 19.24 -21.48
C ILE A 218 0.88 19.00 -22.09
N LEU A 219 1.60 17.99 -21.60
CA LEU A 219 2.94 17.62 -22.03
C LEU A 219 2.95 16.69 -23.26
N GLN A 220 1.77 16.32 -23.77
CA GLN A 220 1.59 15.44 -24.94
C GLN A 220 2.23 14.06 -24.74
N TRP A 221 2.10 13.51 -23.53
CA TRP A 221 2.44 12.12 -23.25
C TRP A 221 1.33 11.21 -23.79
N GLY A 222 1.71 10.12 -24.47
CA GLY A 222 0.78 9.17 -25.06
C GLY A 222 0.11 9.68 -26.35
N ASP A 223 -1.13 9.26 -26.59
CA ASP A 223 -1.90 9.54 -27.80
C ASP A 223 -2.88 10.73 -27.66
N GLY A 224 -2.81 11.44 -26.53
CA GLY A 224 -3.69 12.56 -26.20
C GLY A 224 -5.08 12.16 -25.66
N GLN A 225 -5.36 10.86 -25.51
CA GLN A 225 -6.54 10.37 -24.79
C GLN A 225 -6.27 10.26 -23.29
N ASP A 226 -7.33 10.13 -22.50
CA ASP A 226 -7.20 9.81 -21.07
C ASP A 226 -6.65 8.39 -20.89
N SER A 227 -5.67 8.24 -20.00
CA SER A 227 -5.15 6.91 -19.66
C SER A 227 -6.27 6.06 -19.04
N PRO A 228 -6.48 4.82 -19.54
CA PRO A 228 -7.44 3.90 -18.96
C PRO A 228 -7.02 3.42 -17.57
N ILE A 229 -5.70 3.36 -17.27
CA ILE A 229 -5.18 2.97 -15.96
C ILE A 229 -5.51 4.05 -14.94
N LEU A 230 -5.20 5.31 -15.25
CA LEU A 230 -5.51 6.44 -14.35
C LEU A 230 -7.02 6.59 -14.14
N GLN A 231 -7.83 6.42 -15.20
CA GLN A 231 -9.29 6.47 -15.06
C GLN A 231 -9.80 5.36 -14.13
N LYS A 232 -9.28 4.15 -14.28
CA LYS A 232 -9.63 3.04 -13.40
C LYS A 232 -9.25 3.31 -11.94
N MET A 233 -8.07 3.87 -11.69
CA MET A 233 -7.63 4.28 -10.35
C MET A 233 -8.56 5.36 -9.75
N ILE A 234 -9.03 6.32 -10.56
CA ILE A 234 -10.02 7.33 -10.13
C ILE A 234 -11.33 6.67 -9.72
N ASP A 235 -11.86 5.77 -10.57
CA ASP A 235 -13.15 5.11 -10.35
C ASP A 235 -13.11 4.23 -9.10
N ASP A 236 -12.07 3.39 -8.97
CA ASP A 236 -11.91 2.48 -7.84
C ASP A 236 -11.66 3.26 -6.54
N LEU A 237 -10.81 4.29 -6.53
CA LEU A 237 -10.60 5.13 -5.34
C LEU A 237 -11.87 5.90 -4.96
N THR A 238 -12.64 6.38 -5.94
CA THR A 238 -13.94 7.02 -5.71
C THR A 238 -14.92 6.07 -5.03
N ALA A 239 -14.96 4.81 -5.45
CA ALA A 239 -15.83 3.79 -4.87
C ALA A 239 -15.40 3.33 -3.45
N PHE A 240 -14.13 3.47 -3.08
CA PHE A 240 -13.64 3.02 -1.77
C PHE A 240 -14.16 3.90 -0.62
N PRO A 241 -14.75 3.36 0.47
CA PRO A 241 -15.26 4.18 1.57
C PRO A 241 -14.13 4.90 2.32
N HIS A 242 -14.41 6.10 2.85
CA HIS A 242 -13.46 6.85 3.68
C HIS A 242 -13.96 6.93 5.13
N GLU A 243 -13.04 7.17 6.05
CA GLU A 243 -13.39 7.48 7.44
C GLU A 243 -14.04 8.87 7.51
N ASN A 244 -15.11 8.97 8.30
CA ASN A 244 -15.82 10.22 8.58
C ASN A 244 -14.97 11.21 9.38
#